data_AF-A0A6N8B6H4-F1
#
_entry.id   AF-A0A6N8B6H4-F1
#
_cell.length_a   1.000
_cell.length_b   1.000
_cell.length_c   1.000
_cell.angle_alpha   90.00
_cell.angle_beta   90.00
_cell.angle_gamma   90.00
#
_symmetry.space_group_name_H-M   'P 1'
#
loop_
_entity.id
_entity.type
_entity.pdbx_description
1 polymer ?
#
loop_
_entity_poly.entity_id
_entity_poly.type
_entity_poly.pdbx_seq_one_letter_code
_entity_poly.pdbx_strand_id
1 'polypeptide(L)'
;MNCQETRENLNAYLASEHQLFDKAKLEKHLDNCPQCQGELEQLQALNNMLNSLPNQGAPASLKTDILATLSKPNSKSSPINKGKLVRDLLAAAAVSLAIFWSGLPLFNGTDVDKVNQSFNKLAANYTQATGSIVNKTVNWVDKTNNKIHIKEWKIK
;
A
#
# COMPACT_ATOMS: atom_id res chain seq x y z
N MET A 1 -8.57 18.92 8.40
CA MET A 1 -7.22 18.92 7.84
C MET A 1 -6.55 20.23 8.21
N ASN A 2 -5.30 20.20 8.65
CA ASN A 2 -4.52 21.40 8.93
C ASN A 2 -3.54 21.68 7.79
N CYS A 3 -2.92 22.86 7.77
CA CYS A 3 -2.03 23.26 6.67
C CYS A 3 -0.80 22.33 6.51
N GLN A 4 -0.29 21.76 7.60
CA GLN A 4 0.85 20.84 7.54
C GLN A 4 0.47 19.54 6.83
N GLU A 5 -0.65 18.94 7.23
CA GLU A 5 -1.22 17.75 6.61
C GLU A 5 -1.59 18.01 5.14
N THR A 6 -2.07 19.21 4.80
CA THR A 6 -2.32 19.61 3.40
C THR A 6 -1.03 19.56 2.59
N ARG A 7 0.02 20.22 3.07
CA ARG A 7 1.31 20.31 2.39
C ARG A 7 1.95 18.96 2.13
N GLU A 8 1.90 18.06 3.11
CA GLU A 8 2.43 16.70 2.97
C GLU A 8 1.71 15.92 1.85
N ASN A 9 0.43 16.22 1.61
CA ASN A 9 -0.41 15.53 0.62
C ASN A 9 -0.51 16.24 -0.74
N LEU A 10 0.00 17.47 -0.91
CA LEU A 10 -0.10 18.21 -2.18
C LEU A 10 0.55 17.47 -3.36
N ASN A 11 1.70 16.83 -3.14
CA ASN A 11 2.38 16.07 -4.19
C ASN A 11 1.58 14.83 -4.60
N ALA A 12 1.02 14.09 -3.63
CA ALA A 12 0.14 12.96 -3.88
C ALA A 12 -1.14 13.40 -4.62
N TYR A 13 -1.67 14.59 -4.29
CA TYR A 13 -2.78 15.20 -5.01
C TYR A 13 -2.45 15.48 -6.47
N LEU A 14 -1.28 16.07 -6.77
CA LEU A 14 -0.82 16.30 -8.14
C LEU A 14 -0.57 15.01 -8.92
N ALA A 15 -0.08 13.96 -8.25
CA ALA A 15 0.11 12.63 -8.84
C ALA A 15 -1.20 11.84 -9.03
N SER A 16 -2.36 12.41 -8.67
CA SER A 16 -3.67 11.73 -8.67
C SER A 16 -3.73 10.49 -7.75
N GLU A 17 -2.87 10.42 -6.73
CA GLU A 17 -2.75 9.31 -5.78
C GLU A 17 -3.70 9.50 -4.58
N HIS A 18 -5.00 9.57 -4.87
CA HIS A 18 -6.04 9.85 -3.87
C HIS A 18 -6.25 8.73 -2.83
N GLN A 19 -5.53 7.61 -2.93
CA GLN A 19 -5.61 6.51 -1.95
C GLN A 19 -4.87 6.85 -0.65
N LEU A 20 -3.99 7.84 -0.68
CA LEU A 20 -3.11 8.21 0.42
C LEU A 20 -3.74 9.23 1.38
N PHE A 21 -4.84 9.88 1.01
CA PHE A 21 -5.48 10.93 1.79
C PHE A 21 -6.97 11.09 1.45
N ASP A 22 -7.71 11.78 2.31
CA ASP A 22 -9.12 12.13 2.08
C ASP A 22 -9.23 13.35 1.15
N LYS A 23 -9.44 13.09 -0.15
CA LYS A 23 -9.55 14.11 -1.19
C LYS A 23 -10.57 15.20 -0.86
N ALA A 24 -11.75 14.82 -0.35
CA ALA A 24 -12.82 15.79 -0.09
C ALA A 24 -12.46 16.75 1.05
N LYS A 25 -11.71 16.27 2.05
CA LYS A 25 -11.19 17.14 3.13
C LYS A 25 -10.08 18.06 2.65
N LEU A 26 -9.23 17.58 1.76
CA LEU A 26 -8.13 18.36 1.20
C LEU A 26 -8.64 19.49 0.30
N GLU A 27 -9.58 19.20 -0.61
CA GLU A 27 -10.21 20.20 -1.48
C GLU A 27 -10.93 21.28 -0.67
N LYS A 28 -11.72 20.87 0.34
CA LYS A 28 -12.34 21.84 1.27
C LYS A 28 -11.33 22.73 1.99
N HIS A 29 -10.13 22.23 2.28
CA HIS A 29 -9.09 23.04 2.90
C HIS A 29 -8.48 24.02 1.89
N LEU A 30 -8.22 23.58 0.66
CA LEU A 30 -7.71 24.43 -0.42
C LEU A 30 -8.66 25.58 -0.74
N ASP A 31 -9.97 25.34 -0.75
CA ASP A 31 -10.99 26.39 -0.96
C ASP A 31 -10.97 27.48 0.12
N ASN A 32 -10.53 27.13 1.33
CA ASN A 32 -10.56 28.03 2.50
C ASN A 32 -9.17 28.56 2.90
N CYS A 33 -8.09 28.09 2.29
CA CYS A 33 -6.72 28.44 2.67
C CYS A 33 -5.90 28.95 1.47
N PRO A 34 -5.78 30.28 1.31
CA PRO A 34 -5.06 30.87 0.18
C PRO A 34 -3.55 30.55 0.19
N GLN A 35 -2.96 30.31 1.37
CA GLN A 35 -1.55 29.91 1.45
C GLN A 35 -1.32 28.52 0.82
N CYS A 36 -2.14 27.53 1.19
CA CYS A 36 -2.00 26.18 0.64
C CYS A 36 -2.35 26.14 -0.86
N GLN A 37 -3.29 26.98 -1.31
CA GLN A 37 -3.59 27.16 -2.72
C GLN A 37 -2.39 27.73 -3.49
N GLY A 38 -1.72 28.76 -2.97
CA GLY A 38 -0.52 29.31 -3.59
C GLY A 38 0.63 28.29 -3.68
N GLU A 39 0.82 27.45 -2.65
CA GLU A 39 1.80 26.37 -2.68
C GLU A 39 1.45 25.32 -3.77
N LEU A 40 0.17 24.99 -3.93
CA LEU A 40 -0.29 24.09 -5.00
C LEU A 40 -0.01 24.67 -6.39
N GLU A 41 -0.29 25.96 -6.60
CA GLU A 41 -0.03 26.65 -7.88
C GLU A 41 1.47 26.66 -8.23
N GLN A 42 2.34 26.88 -7.25
CA GLN A 42 3.80 26.82 -7.44
C GLN A 42 4.25 25.42 -7.87
N LEU A 43 3.73 24.38 -7.23
CA LEU A 43 4.03 23.00 -7.59
C LEU A 43 3.51 22.64 -8.99
N GLN A 44 2.32 23.12 -9.36
CA GLN A 44 1.77 22.95 -10.71
C GLN A 44 2.63 23.65 -11.77
N ALA A 45 3.06 24.88 -11.50
CA ALA A 45 3.95 25.61 -12.40
C ALA A 45 5.27 24.86 -12.63
N LEU A 46 5.86 24.31 -11.56
CA LEU A 46 7.06 23.47 -11.66
C LEU A 46 6.82 22.22 -12.50
N ASN A 47 5.73 21.50 -12.24
CA ASN A 47 5.38 20.28 -12.98
C ASN A 47 5.15 20.57 -14.47
N ASN A 48 4.48 21.67 -14.79
CA ASN A 48 4.28 22.11 -16.17
C ASN A 48 5.60 22.44 -16.88
N MET A 49 6.54 23.11 -16.20
CA MET A 49 7.89 23.32 -16.75
C MET A 49 8.61 21.99 -17.01
N LEU A 50 8.53 21.04 -16.08
CA LEU A 50 9.13 19.71 -16.26
C LEU A 50 8.49 18.94 -17.43
N ASN A 51 7.17 19.01 -17.58
CA ASN A 51 6.45 18.36 -18.66
C ASN A 51 6.69 19.02 -20.03
N SER A 52 7.15 20.27 -20.05
CA SER A 52 7.53 20.96 -21.29
C SER A 52 8.86 20.46 -21.87
N LEU A 53 9.65 19.69 -21.11
CA LEU A 53 10.87 19.10 -21.63
C LEU A 53 10.53 18.11 -22.76
N PRO A 54 11.38 18.04 -23.80
CA PRO A 54 11.16 17.13 -24.91
C PRO A 54 11.12 15.69 -24.40
N ASN A 55 10.00 15.01 -24.66
CA ASN A 55 9.85 13.60 -24.34
C ASN A 55 10.81 12.79 -25.21
N GLN A 56 11.84 12.22 -24.59
CA GLN A 56 12.75 11.31 -25.26
C GLN A 56 12.04 9.97 -25.45
N GLY A 57 11.71 9.66 -26.71
CA GLY A 57 11.03 8.41 -27.05
C GLY A 57 11.83 7.20 -26.54
N ALA A 58 11.14 6.29 -25.84
CA ALA A 58 11.75 5.04 -25.42
C ALA A 58 12.24 4.24 -26.65
N PRO A 59 13.42 3.59 -26.57
CA PRO A 59 13.92 2.77 -27.67
C PRO A 59 12.95 1.63 -27.99
N ALA A 60 12.76 1.33 -29.28
CA ALA A 60 11.76 0.36 -29.74
C ALA A 60 11.92 -1.04 -29.10
N SER A 61 13.17 -1.43 -28.81
CA SER A 61 13.52 -2.68 -28.14
C SER A 61 12.99 -2.77 -26.69
N LEU A 62 12.81 -1.63 -26.00
CA LEU A 62 12.32 -1.63 -24.62
C LEU A 62 10.90 -2.18 -24.52
N LYS A 63 10.04 -1.82 -25.48
CA LYS A 63 8.66 -2.30 -25.52
C LYS A 63 8.62 -3.82 -25.68
N THR A 64 9.43 -4.37 -26.58
CA THR A 64 9.51 -5.82 -26.80
C THR A 64 10.06 -6.55 -25.59
N ASP A 65 11.08 -6.00 -24.92
CA ASP A 65 11.70 -6.62 -23.75
C ASP A 65 10.76 -6.63 -22.53
N ILE A 66 10.02 -5.53 -22.30
CA ILE A 66 8.99 -5.46 -21.25
C ILE A 66 7.88 -6.49 -21.52
N LEU A 67 7.34 -6.53 -22.75
CA LEU A 67 6.28 -7.47 -23.10
C LEU A 67 6.75 -8.92 -22.96
N ALA A 68 7.97 -9.24 -23.41
CA ALA A 68 8.55 -10.57 -23.25
C ALA A 68 8.72 -10.97 -21.76
N THR A 69 9.06 -9.99 -20.90
CA THR A 69 9.19 -10.21 -19.45
C THR A 69 7.82 -10.46 -18.80
N LEU A 70 6.79 -9.69 -19.18
CA LEU A 70 5.44 -9.86 -18.65
C LEU A 70 4.76 -11.14 -19.16
N SER A 71 5.03 -11.54 -20.40
CA SER A 71 4.49 -12.76 -21.00
C SER A 71 5.14 -14.04 -20.47
N LYS A 72 6.22 -13.95 -19.69
CA LYS A 72 6.81 -15.12 -19.03
C LYS A 72 5.86 -15.52 -17.88
N PRO A 73 5.10 -16.63 -18.00
CA PRO A 73 4.27 -17.05 -16.90
C PRO A 73 5.20 -17.39 -15.73
N ASN A 74 5.16 -16.60 -14.66
CA ASN A 74 5.63 -17.01 -13.34
C ASN A 74 4.65 -18.06 -12.80
N SER A 75 4.47 -19.16 -13.53
CA SER A 75 3.64 -20.29 -13.11
C SER A 75 4.42 -21.13 -12.12
N LYS A 76 4.67 -20.55 -10.93
CA LYS A 76 4.65 -21.35 -9.70
C LYS A 76 3.21 -21.49 -9.21
N SER A 77 2.24 -21.64 -10.12
CA SER A 77 0.93 -22.15 -9.75
C SER A 77 1.13 -23.64 -9.47
N SER A 78 1.37 -23.95 -8.20
CA SER A 78 1.31 -25.32 -7.72
C SER A 78 -0.04 -25.92 -8.17
N PRO A 79 -0.07 -27.12 -8.78
CA PRO A 79 -1.32 -27.71 -9.22
C PRO A 79 -2.24 -27.86 -8.02
N ILE A 80 -3.35 -27.13 -8.04
CA ILE A 80 -4.41 -27.25 -7.04
C ILE A 80 -4.90 -28.70 -7.07
N ASN A 81 -4.65 -29.42 -5.97
CA ASN A 81 -5.15 -30.77 -5.80
C ASN A 81 -6.66 -30.68 -5.53
N LYS A 82 -7.46 -30.97 -6.56
CA LYS A 82 -8.93 -30.92 -6.52
C LYS A 82 -9.52 -31.69 -5.33
N GLY A 83 -8.87 -32.77 -4.88
CA GLY A 83 -9.29 -33.54 -3.72
C GLY A 83 -9.17 -32.78 -2.38
N LYS A 84 -8.15 -31.93 -2.22
CA LYS A 84 -8.02 -31.07 -1.03
C LYS A 84 -9.04 -29.94 -1.04
N LEU A 85 -9.30 -29.36 -2.21
CA LEU A 85 -10.22 -28.23 -2.35
C LEU A 85 -11.67 -28.63 -2.08
N VAL A 86 -12.11 -29.82 -2.53
CA VAL A 86 -13.44 -30.36 -2.21
C VAL A 86 -13.57 -30.66 -0.72
N ARG A 87 -12.52 -31.19 -0.08
CA ARG A 87 -12.52 -31.47 1.37
C ARG A 87 -12.65 -30.18 2.19
N ASP A 88 -11.91 -29.15 1.83
CA ASP A 88 -11.92 -27.87 2.55
C ASP A 88 -13.24 -27.11 2.34
N LEU A 89 -13.84 -27.22 1.14
CA LEU A 89 -15.17 -26.67 0.84
C LEU A 89 -16.29 -27.36 1.66
N LEU A 90 -16.24 -28.69 1.77
CA LEU A 90 -17.20 -29.46 2.56
C LEU A 90 -17.08 -29.15 4.07
N ALA A 91 -15.86 -28.98 4.58
CA ALA A 91 -15.62 -28.58 5.95
C ALA A 91 -16.19 -27.18 6.26
N ALA A 92 -15.98 -26.20 5.36
CA ALA A 92 -16.49 -24.85 5.53
C ALA A 92 -18.03 -24.77 5.50
N ALA A 93 -18.68 -25.54 4.62
CA ALA A 93 -20.13 -25.62 4.53
C ALA A 93 -20.75 -26.24 5.80
N ALA A 94 -20.13 -27.29 6.35
CA ALA A 94 -20.59 -27.93 7.59
C ALA A 94 -20.50 -26.99 8.81
N VAL A 95 -19.41 -26.22 8.92
CA VAL A 95 -19.24 -25.21 9.98
C VAL A 95 -20.30 -24.12 9.86
N SER A 96 -20.58 -23.66 8.64
CA SER A 96 -21.58 -22.60 8.38
C SER A 96 -23.00 -23.07 8.72
N LEU A 97 -23.38 -24.29 8.35
CA LEU A 97 -24.67 -24.88 8.72
C LEU A 97 -24.79 -25.10 10.24
N ALA A 98 -23.71 -25.56 10.89
CA ALA A 98 -23.69 -25.74 12.34
C ALA A 98 -23.89 -24.41 13.06
N ILE A 99 -23.22 -23.32 12.63
CA ILE A 99 -23.40 -21.98 13.19
C ILE A 99 -24.83 -21.46 12.94
N PHE A 100 -25.40 -21.71 11.77
CA PHE A 100 -26.76 -21.25 11.44
C PHE A 100 -27.84 -21.97 12.27
N TRP A 101 -27.72 -23.29 12.48
CA TRP A 101 -28.68 -24.06 13.27
C TRP A 101 -28.46 -23.97 14.79
N SER A 102 -27.24 -23.71 15.24
CA SER A 102 -26.92 -23.48 16.65
C SER A 102 -26.91 -22.00 17.06
N GLY A 103 -27.22 -21.08 16.13
CA GLY A 103 -26.97 -19.65 16.26
C GLY A 103 -28.03 -18.81 16.99
N LEU A 104 -29.10 -19.41 17.53
CA LEU A 104 -30.08 -18.62 18.28
C LEU A 104 -29.63 -18.11 19.68
N PRO A 105 -28.60 -18.65 20.36
CA PRO A 105 -28.07 -18.05 21.59
C PRO A 105 -26.79 -17.19 21.41
N LEU A 106 -26.18 -17.12 20.21
CA LEU A 106 -24.92 -16.38 20.00
C LEU A 106 -25.07 -14.85 20.01
N PHE A 107 -26.29 -14.32 20.04
CA PHE A 107 -26.57 -12.90 20.24
C PHE A 107 -26.85 -12.52 21.70
N ASN A 108 -26.63 -13.41 22.67
CA ASN A 108 -26.57 -13.02 24.08
C ASN A 108 -25.15 -12.52 24.40
N GLY A 109 -25.02 -11.20 24.49
CA GLY A 109 -23.77 -10.42 24.41
C GLY A 109 -22.77 -10.56 25.55
N THR A 110 -22.45 -11.77 26.04
CA THR A 110 -21.49 -11.96 27.14
C THR A 110 -20.14 -12.57 26.75
N ASP A 111 -19.91 -12.94 25.48
CA ASP A 111 -18.61 -13.50 25.05
C ASP A 111 -17.94 -12.78 23.86
N VAL A 112 -18.47 -11.63 23.44
CA VAL A 112 -17.86 -10.79 22.38
C VAL A 112 -16.50 -10.23 22.81
N ASP A 113 -16.30 -9.98 24.10
CA ASP A 113 -15.06 -9.39 24.62
C ASP A 113 -13.87 -10.36 24.56
N LYS A 114 -14.07 -11.67 24.76
CA LYS A 114 -12.98 -12.66 24.65
C LYS A 114 -12.56 -12.85 23.20
N VAL A 115 -13.52 -12.82 22.29
CA VAL A 115 -13.27 -12.84 20.85
C VAL A 115 -12.49 -11.59 20.44
N ASN A 116 -12.91 -10.41 20.91
CA ASN A 116 -12.24 -9.14 20.64
C ASN A 116 -10.78 -9.11 21.16
N GLN A 117 -10.52 -9.58 22.38
CA GLN A 117 -9.15 -9.65 22.92
C GLN A 117 -8.25 -10.59 22.11
N SER A 118 -8.79 -11.68 21.59
CA SER A 118 -8.04 -12.63 20.75
C SER A 118 -7.70 -12.03 19.38
N PHE A 119 -8.64 -11.31 18.76
CA PHE A 119 -8.38 -10.54 17.54
C PHE A 119 -7.35 -9.45 17.75
N ASN A 120 -7.42 -8.70 18.85
CA ASN A 120 -6.45 -7.65 19.16
C ASN A 120 -5.03 -8.22 19.35
N LYS A 121 -4.88 -9.40 19.98
CA LYS A 121 -3.59 -10.08 20.08
C LYS A 121 -3.05 -10.53 18.72
N LEU A 122 -3.91 -11.08 17.85
CA LEU A 122 -3.52 -11.48 16.50
C LEU A 122 -3.13 -10.28 15.63
N ALA A 123 -3.90 -9.20 15.70
CA ALA A 123 -3.61 -7.95 15.02
C ALA A 123 -2.29 -7.34 15.51
N ALA A 124 -2.05 -7.31 16.83
CA ALA A 124 -0.79 -6.83 17.42
C ALA A 124 0.42 -7.68 17.00
N ASN A 125 0.29 -9.00 16.95
CA ASN A 125 1.35 -9.88 16.48
C ASN A 125 1.64 -9.68 14.98
N TYR A 126 0.61 -9.49 14.17
CA TYR A 126 0.75 -9.22 12.74
C TYR A 126 1.43 -7.87 12.48
N THR A 127 1.03 -6.81 13.21
CA THR A 127 1.66 -5.49 13.10
C THR A 127 3.10 -5.50 13.60
N GLN A 128 3.41 -6.25 14.67
CA GLN A 128 4.79 -6.41 15.14
C GLN A 128 5.65 -7.19 14.14
N ALA A 129 5.14 -8.29 13.58
CA ALA A 129 5.86 -9.09 12.59
C ALA A 129 6.15 -8.28 11.32
N THR A 130 5.16 -7.58 10.78
CA THR A 130 5.31 -6.74 9.59
C THR A 130 6.19 -5.51 9.87
N GLY A 131 6.03 -4.85 11.01
CA GLY A 131 6.88 -3.74 11.45
C GLY A 131 8.36 -4.14 11.56
N SER A 132 8.66 -5.36 12.02
CA SER A 132 10.03 -5.87 12.09
C SER A 132 10.67 -6.08 10.70
N ILE A 133 9.87 -6.49 9.71
CA ILE A 133 10.33 -6.70 8.33
C ILE A 133 10.60 -5.35 7.67
N VAL A 134 9.67 -4.38 7.84
CA VAL A 134 9.81 -3.01 7.34
C VAL A 134 11.04 -2.33 7.95
N ASN A 135 11.23 -2.42 9.27
CA ASN A 135 12.39 -1.83 9.93
C ASN A 135 13.72 -2.45 9.46
N LYS A 136 13.75 -3.77 9.23
CA LYS A 136 14.93 -4.44 8.64
C LYS A 136 15.22 -3.94 7.23
N THR A 137 14.19 -3.69 6.41
CA THR A 137 14.37 -3.17 5.06
C THR A 137 14.85 -1.73 5.07
N VAL A 138 14.28 -0.87 5.91
CA VAL A 138 14.70 0.53 6.08
C VAL A 138 16.16 0.61 6.53
N ASN A 139 16.56 -0.16 7.55
CA ASN A 139 17.95 -0.18 8.02
C ASN A 139 18.93 -0.73 6.98
N TRP A 140 18.51 -1.68 6.13
CA TRP A 140 19.33 -2.18 5.04
C TRP A 140 19.54 -1.12 3.96
N VAL A 141 18.48 -0.39 3.60
CA VAL A 141 18.55 0.71 2.63
C VAL A 141 19.46 1.82 3.16
N ASP A 142 19.28 2.25 4.41
CA ASP A 142 20.11 3.29 5.05
C ASP A 142 21.60 2.91 5.08
N LYS A 143 21.91 1.67 5.50
CA LYS A 143 23.29 1.14 5.51
C LYS A 143 23.90 1.09 4.11
N THR A 144 23.10 0.79 3.09
CA THR A 144 23.56 0.74 1.70
C THR A 144 23.80 2.14 1.16
N ASN A 145 22.89 3.08 1.45
CA ASN A 145 23.01 4.47 1.04
C ASN A 145 24.24 5.14 1.67
N ASN A 146 24.47 4.92 2.97
CA ASN A 146 25.64 5.44 3.68
C ASN A 146 26.96 4.83 3.12
N LYS A 147 26.96 3.54 2.76
CA LYS A 147 28.13 2.90 2.11
C LYS A 147 28.46 3.47 0.73
N ILE A 148 27.46 3.88 -0.04
CA ILE A 148 27.66 4.50 -1.36
C ILE A 148 28.26 5.90 -1.16
N HIS A 149 27.70 6.70 -0.27
CA HIS A 149 28.21 8.05 0.06
C HIS A 149 29.67 8.06 0.52
N ILE A 150 30.11 7.06 1.29
CA ILE A 150 31.50 6.97 1.78
C ILE A 150 32.49 6.52 0.69
N LYS A 151 32.04 5.77 -0.33
CA LYS A 151 32.91 5.31 -1.42
C LYS A 151 33.24 6.41 -2.43
N GLU A 152 32.31 7.35 -2.67
CA GLU A 152 32.53 8.44 -3.62
C GLU A 152 33.49 9.53 -3.10
N TRP A 153 33.68 9.62 -1.77
CA TRP A 153 34.58 10.60 -1.14
C TRP A 153 36.00 10.10 -0.88
N LYS A 154 36.33 8.83 -1.20
CA LYS A 154 37.68 8.26 -1.03
C LYS A 154 38.50 8.18 -2.32
N ILE A 155 38.03 8.78 -3.40
CA ILE A 155 38.80 8.93 -4.65
C ILE A 155 39.21 10.40 -4.78
N LYS A 156 40.18 10.82 -3.96
CA LYS A 156 41.01 12.00 -4.19
C LYS A 156 42.29 11.89 -3.37
#